data_AF-A0A959EMD0-F1
#
_entry.id   AF-A0A959EMD0-F1
#
_cell.length_a   1.000
_cell.length_b   1.000
_cell.length_c   1.000
_cell.angle_alpha   90.00
_cell.angle_beta   90.00
_cell.angle_gamma   90.00
#
_symmetry.space_group_name_H-M   'P 1'
#
loop_
_entity.id
_entity.type
_entity.pdbx_description
1 polymer ?
#
loop_
_entity_poly.entity_id
_entity_poly.type
_entity_poly.pdbx_seq_one_letter_code
_entity_poly.pdbx_strand_id
1 'polypeptide(L)' 'MGTLVYYLTLPLIYGISLLPFPLLYLLSDGIYVLIYHVFGYRKQVVWSNLRNSFPEKSEAELRVIMRR' A
#
# COMPACT_ATOMS: atom_id res chain seq x y z
N MET A 1 -9.86 -24.85 -1.11
CA MET A 1 -9.51 -23.41 -1.25
C MET A 1 -9.50 -22.92 -2.70
N GLY A 2 -8.85 -23.61 -3.66
CA GLY A 2 -8.68 -23.08 -5.03
C GLY A 2 -9.96 -22.78 -5.82
N THR A 3 -10.98 -23.63 -5.72
CA THR A 3 -12.27 -23.44 -6.42
C THR A 3 -13.04 -22.23 -5.90
N LEU A 4 -13.06 -22.00 -4.58
CA LEU A 4 -13.73 -20.83 -4.01
C LEU A 4 -13.05 -19.53 -4.44
N VAL A 5 -11.72 -19.49 -4.33
CA VAL A 5 -10.92 -18.33 -4.79
C VAL A 5 -11.16 -18.09 -6.27
N TYR A 6 -11.16 -19.14 -7.09
CA TYR A 6 -11.42 -19.03 -8.53
C TYR A 6 -12.79 -18.40 -8.84
N TYR A 7 -13.88 -18.88 -8.22
CA TYR A 7 -15.21 -18.32 -8.45
C TYR A 7 -15.38 -16.89 -7.93
N LEU A 8 -14.58 -16.48 -6.93
CA LEU A 8 -14.57 -15.12 -6.42
C LEU A 8 -13.73 -14.17 -7.28
N THR A 9 -12.55 -14.61 -7.73
CA THR A 9 -11.62 -13.76 -8.49
C THR A 9 -12.00 -13.63 -9.96
N LEU A 10 -12.59 -14.66 -10.57
CA LEU A 10 -12.96 -14.66 -11.98
C LEU A 10 -13.92 -13.51 -12.36
N PRO A 11 -15.07 -13.29 -11.69
CA PRO A 11 -15.97 -12.18 -12.03
C PRO A 11 -15.33 -10.82 -11.77
N LEU A 12 -14.48 -10.70 -10.74
CA LEU A 12 -13.75 -9.47 -10.45
C LEU A 12 -12.76 -9.12 -11.56
N ILE A 13 -11.93 -10.08 -11.98
CA ILE A 13 -10.97 -9.89 -13.06
C ILE A 13 -11.70 -9.61 -14.37
N TYR A 14 -12.75 -10.37 -14.67
CA TYR A 14 -13.54 -10.18 -15.89
C TYR A 14 -14.20 -8.79 -15.94
N GLY A 15 -14.74 -8.30 -14.81
CA GLY A 15 -15.28 -6.95 -14.70
C GLY A 15 -14.24 -5.87 -14.96
N ILE A 16 -13.02 -6.01 -14.41
CA ILE A 16 -11.91 -5.07 -14.66
C ILE A 16 -11.47 -5.12 -16.13
N SER A 17 -11.38 -6.30 -16.73
CA SER A 17 -10.98 -6.49 -18.13
C SER A 17 -11.93 -5.84 -19.14
N LEU A 18 -13.20 -5.63 -18.77
CA LEU A 18 -14.19 -4.94 -19.60
C LEU A 18 -14.15 -3.41 -19.46
N LEU A 19 -13.39 -2.86 -18.51
CA LEU A 19 -13.34 -1.42 -18.30
C LEU A 19 -12.60 -0.72 -19.46
N PRO A 20 -13.15 0.40 -19.98
CA PRO A 20 -12.43 1.25 -20.91
C PRO A 20 -11.22 1.90 -20.24
N PHE A 21 -10.18 2.20 -21.03
CA PHE A 21 -8.91 2.76 -20.53
C PHE A 21 -9.06 3.91 -19.51
N PRO A 22 -9.92 4.92 -19.71
CA PRO A 22 -10.06 6.01 -18.73
C PRO A 22 -10.50 5.56 -17.33
N LEU A 23 -11.36 4.53 -17.24
CA LEU A 23 -11.80 3.98 -15.94
C LEU A 23 -10.70 3.17 -15.27
N LEU A 24 -9.85 2.49 -16.05
CA LEU A 24 -8.67 1.82 -15.53
C LEU A 24 -7.67 2.83 -14.93
N TYR A 25 -7.47 3.98 -15.59
CA TYR A 25 -6.64 5.05 -15.05
C TYR A 25 -7.23 5.62 -13.75
N LEU A 26 -8.53 5.89 -13.71
CA LEU A 26 -9.19 6.35 -12.49
C LEU A 26 -9.07 5.34 -11.33
N LEU A 27 -9.21 4.04 -11.64
CA LEU A 27 -9.00 2.98 -10.67
C LEU A 27 -7.55 2.95 -10.15
N SER A 28 -6.58 3.15 -11.04
CA SER A 28 -5.16 3.21 -10.67
C SER A 28 -4.88 4.38 -9.73
N ASP A 29 -5.42 5.56 -10.01
CA ASP A 29 -5.30 6.74 -9.16
C ASP A 29 -5.97 6.51 -7.79
N GLY A 30 -7.14 5.88 -7.77
CA GLY A 30 -7.82 5.51 -6.52
C GLY A 30 -7.00 4.53 -5.67
N ILE A 31 -6.43 3.50 -6.29
CA ILE A 31 -5.52 2.55 -5.62
C ILE A 31 -4.28 3.27 -5.10
N TYR A 32 -3.70 4.19 -5.89
CA TYR A 32 -2.58 5.01 -5.47
C TYR A 32 -2.91 5.80 -4.20
N VAL A 33 -4.06 6.48 -4.16
CA VAL A 33 -4.49 7.23 -2.97
C VAL A 33 -4.69 6.29 -1.79
N LEU A 34 -5.32 5.13 -1.98
CA LEU A 34 -5.49 4.13 -0.92
C LEU A 34 -4.14 3.68 -0.33
N ILE A 35 -3.21 3.22 -1.18
CA ILE A 35 -1.89 2.76 -0.75
C ILE A 35 -1.10 3.89 -0.07
N TYR A 36 -1.12 5.08 -0.66
CA TYR A 36 -0.29 6.18 -0.22
C TYR A 36 -0.83 6.87 1.03
N HIS A 37 -2.12 7.20 1.04
CA HIS A 37 -2.76 7.98 2.10
C HIS A 37 -3.40 7.12 3.18
N VAL A 38 -4.05 6.01 2.83
CA VAL A 38 -4.84 5.22 3.80
C VAL A 38 -3.96 4.20 4.52
N PHE A 39 -3.15 3.44 3.79
CA PHE A 39 -2.33 2.39 4.41
C PHE A 39 -1.13 2.91 5.22
N GLY A 40 -0.88 4.23 5.23
CA GLY A 40 0.18 4.84 6.05
C GLY A 40 1.57 4.24 5.79
N TYR A 41 1.76 3.59 4.64
CA TYR A 41 2.94 2.80 4.27
C TYR A 41 4.22 3.61 4.49
N ARG A 42 4.18 4.91 4.13
CA ARG A 42 5.32 5.81 4.30
C ARG A 42 5.77 5.92 5.75
N LYS A 43 4.85 5.93 6.71
CA LYS A 43 5.18 6.05 8.14
C LYS A 43 5.86 4.77 8.64
N GLN A 44 5.34 3.61 8.28
CA GLN A 44 5.90 2.33 8.69
C GLN A 44 7.25 2.03 8.03
N VAL A 45 7.40 2.37 6.74
CA VAL A 45 8.64 2.16 5.99
C VAL A 45 9.73 3.09 6.49
N VAL A 46 9.43 4.38 6.69
CA VAL A 46 10.39 5.33 7.26
C VAL A 46 10.81 4.90 8.66
N TRP A 47 9.85 4.43 9.48
CA TRP A 47 10.15 3.89 10.81
C TRP A 47 11.07 2.66 10.76
N SER A 48 10.75 1.70 9.89
CA SER A 48 11.58 0.51 9.70
C SER A 48 12.97 0.85 9.18
N ASN A 49 13.07 1.79 8.24
CA ASN A 49 14.36 2.25 7.72
C ASN A 49 15.19 2.94 8.79
N LEU A 50 14.58 3.85 9.57
CA LEU A 50 15.28 4.54 10.67
C LEU A 50 15.81 3.56 11.72
N ARG A 51 15.03 2.54 12.08
CA ARG A 51 15.46 1.52 13.03
C ARG A 51 16.59 0.63 12.49
N ASN A 52 16.57 0.34 11.20
CA ASN A 52 17.62 -0.44 10.53
C ASN A 52 18.91 0.37 10.32
N SER A 53 18.78 1.67 10.03
CA SER A 53 19.91 2.57 9.80
C SER A 53 20.57 3.07 11.09
N PHE A 54 19.83 3.11 12.20
CA PHE A 54 20.31 3.59 13.50
C PHE A 54 19.93 2.62 14.65
N PRO A 55 20.42 1.38 14.63
CA PRO A 55 20.09 0.37 15.64
C PRO A 55 20.54 0.76 17.06
N GLU A 56 21.53 1.64 17.19
CA GLU A 56 22.07 2.13 18.46
C GLU A 56 21.23 3.24 19.12
N LYS A 57 20.24 3.80 18.41
CA LYS A 57 19.41 4.90 18.90
C LYS A 57 18.14 4.42 19.58
N SER A 58 17.71 5.15 20.59
CA SER A 58 16.45 4.88 21.30
C SER A 58 15.23 5.25 20.45
N GLU A 59 14.09 4.61 20.73
CA GLU A 59 12.81 4.92 20.07
C GLU A 59 12.35 6.38 20.24
N ALA A 60 12.86 7.07 21.27
CA ALA A 60 12.62 8.50 21.47
C ALA A 60 13.40 9.34 20.45
N GLU A 61 14.66 9.03 20.22
CA GLU A 61 15.51 9.72 19.25
C GLU A 61 15.05 9.46 17.81
N LEU A 62 14.68 8.22 17.48
CA LEU A 62 14.14 7.88 16.17
C LEU A 62 12.85 8.65 15.86
N ARG A 63 11.98 8.86 16.86
CA ARG A 63 10.76 9.68 16.69
C ARG A 63 11.05 11.15 16.46
N VAL A 64 12.12 11.70 17.04
CA VAL A 64 12.56 13.08 16.76
C VAL A 64 13.06 13.19 15.32
N ILE A 65 13.82 12.20 14.84
CA ILE A 65 14.32 12.16 13.46
C ILE A 65 13.16 12.01 12.46
N MET A 66 12.19 11.16 12.77
CA MET A 66 11.02 10.91 11.91
C MET A 66 10.09 12.12 11.73
N ARG A 67 10.09 13.06 12.69
CA ARG A 67 9.19 14.24 12.70
C ARG A 67 9.84 15.47 12.05
N ARG A 68 11.11 15.37 11.63
CA ARG A 68 11.80 16.36 10.77
C ARG A 68 11.58 16.03 9.31
#